data_AF-A0A6B3H6L7-F1
#
_entry.id   AF-A0A6B3H6L7-F1
#
_cell.length_a   1.000
_cell.length_b   1.000
_cell.length_c   1.000
_cell.angle_alpha   90.00
_cell.angle_beta   90.00
_cell.angle_gamma   90.00
#
_symmetry.space_group_name_H-M   'P 1'
#
loop_
_entity.id
_entity.type
_entity.pdbx_description
1 polymer ?
#
loop_
_entity_poly.entity_id
_entity_poly.type
_entity_poly.pdbx_seq_one_letter_code
_entity_poly.pdbx_strand_id
1 'polypeptide(L)'
;EVAKAYVAELRELIKALGVSEARMEMGQMRCDVNLSLRPHGREEFGTRSETKNVNSLRSVERAARYEVQRHAAVLSSGGTIVQETRHFHEE
;
A
#
# COMPACT_ATOMS: atom_id res chain seq x y z
N GLU A 1 6.15 -7.20 3.08
CA GLU A 1 6.53 -8.26 2.12
C GLU A 1 5.69 -8.29 0.86
N VAL A 2 4.47 -8.84 0.86
CA VAL A 2 3.71 -9.15 -0.37
C VAL A 2 3.47 -7.92 -1.27
N ALA A 3 3.09 -6.77 -0.70
CA ALA A 3 2.85 -5.54 -1.48
C ALA A 3 4.09 -5.10 -2.28
N LYS A 4 5.27 -5.12 -1.65
CA LYS A 4 6.55 -4.79 -2.30
C LYS A 4 6.91 -5.81 -3.38
N ALA A 5 6.75 -7.10 -3.08
CA ALA A 5 7.03 -8.18 -4.04
C ALA A 5 6.15 -8.05 -5.29
N TYR A 6 4.86 -7.74 -5.11
CA TYR A 6 3.93 -7.53 -6.22
C TYR A 6 4.37 -6.37 -7.12
N VAL A 7 4.71 -5.20 -6.55
CA VAL A 7 5.14 -4.04 -7.33
C VAL A 7 6.49 -4.30 -8.00
N ALA A 8 7.40 -5.04 -7.35
CA ALA A 8 8.67 -5.44 -7.93
C ALA A 8 8.47 -6.38 -9.13
N GLU A 9 7.60 -7.38 -9.02
CA GLU A 9 7.30 -8.30 -10.11
C GLU A 9 6.65 -7.57 -11.30
N LEU A 10 5.70 -6.69 -11.03
CA LEU A 10 5.08 -5.87 -12.08
C LEU A 10 6.11 -4.99 -12.80
N ARG A 11 7.06 -4.41 -12.06
CA ARG A 11 8.16 -3.63 -12.63
C ARG A 11 9.03 -4.49 -13.55
N GLU A 12 9.40 -5.69 -13.13
CA GLU A 12 10.23 -6.58 -13.95
C GLU A 12 9.48 -7.08 -15.19
N LEU A 13 8.17 -7.36 -15.08
CA LEU A 13 7.32 -7.69 -16.23
C LEU A 13 7.28 -6.54 -17.25
N ILE A 14 7.06 -5.30 -16.80
CA ILE A 14 7.00 -4.11 -17.66
C ILE A 14 8.34 -3.91 -18.39
N LYS A 15 9.46 -4.07 -17.68
CA LYS A 15 10.81 -4.00 -18.26
C LYS A 15 11.03 -5.11 -19.29
N ALA A 16 10.64 -6.34 -18.99
CA ALA A 16 10.79 -7.48 -19.89
C ALA A 16 9.99 -7.31 -21.20
N LEU A 17 8.85 -6.63 -21.14
CA LEU A 17 8.05 -6.29 -22.32
C LEU A 17 8.63 -5.14 -23.16
N GLY A 18 9.64 -4.42 -22.66
CA GLY A 18 10.28 -3.31 -23.37
C GLY A 18 9.40 -2.06 -23.53
N VAL A 19 8.31 -1.94 -22.76
CA VAL A 19 7.35 -0.83 -22.91
C VAL A 19 7.68 0.37 -22.01
N SER A 20 8.46 0.17 -20.95
CA SER A 20 8.93 1.22 -20.03
C SER A 20 10.08 0.71 -19.16
N GLU A 21 10.97 1.62 -18.73
CA GLU A 21 12.01 1.33 -17.73
C GLU A 21 11.43 1.22 -16.30
N ALA A 22 10.17 1.62 -16.10
CA ALA A 22 9.43 1.55 -14.84
C ALA A 22 10.22 2.06 -13.62
N ARG A 23 10.96 3.16 -13.82
CA ARG A 23 11.72 3.86 -12.78
C ARG A 23 10.78 4.71 -11.93
N MET A 24 10.59 4.33 -10.67
CA MET A 24 9.69 5.03 -9.76
C MET A 24 10.20 6.43 -9.42
N GLU A 25 11.51 6.60 -9.29
CA GLU A 25 12.17 7.88 -9.00
C GLU A 25 12.04 8.90 -10.13
N MET A 26 11.78 8.43 -11.36
CA MET A 26 11.48 9.28 -12.53
C MET A 26 9.97 9.42 -12.78
N GLY A 27 9.13 8.89 -11.88
CA GLY A 27 7.66 8.92 -12.02
C GLY A 27 7.10 8.00 -13.11
N GLN A 28 7.91 7.11 -13.70
CA GLN A 28 7.46 6.21 -14.77
C GLN A 28 6.56 5.08 -14.26
N MET A 29 6.65 4.77 -12.96
CA MET A 29 5.77 3.87 -12.26
C MET A 29 5.33 4.52 -10.95
N ARG A 30 4.02 4.58 -10.72
CA ARG A 30 3.40 5.17 -9.53
C ARG A 30 2.59 4.11 -8.81
N CYS A 31 2.56 4.17 -7.48
CA CYS A 31 1.83 3.23 -6.65
C CYS A 31 1.14 3.98 -5.51
N ASP A 32 -0.11 3.61 -5.25
CA ASP A 32 -0.87 4.02 -4.08
C ASP A 32 -1.24 2.76 -3.28
N VAL A 33 -1.19 2.84 -1.95
CA VAL A 33 -1.48 1.70 -1.08
C VAL A 33 -2.91 1.83 -0.56
N ASN A 34 -3.77 0.87 -0.93
CA ASN A 34 -5.15 0.79 -0.48
C ASN A 34 -5.29 -0.34 0.54
N LEU A 35 -5.76 -0.04 1.75
CA LEU A 35 -5.76 -1.00 2.84
C LEU A 35 -7.07 -1.01 3.61
N SER A 36 -7.57 -2.21 3.90
CA SER A 36 -8.58 -2.46 4.92
C SER A 36 -8.22 -3.72 5.71
N LEU A 37 -8.62 -3.79 6.97
CA LEU A 37 -8.52 -5.01 7.78
C LEU A 37 -9.88 -5.66 7.89
N ARG A 38 -9.89 -6.99 7.90
CA ARG A 38 -11.08 -7.81 8.03
C ARG A 38 -10.86 -8.83 9.16
N PRO A 39 -11.75 -8.88 10.17
CA PRO A 39 -11.70 -9.93 11.18
C PRO A 39 -11.80 -11.33 10.56
N HIS A 40 -11.09 -12.30 11.13
CA HIS A 40 -11.19 -13.69 10.69
C HIS A 40 -12.64 -14.20 10.83
N GLY A 41 -13.11 -14.94 9.82
CA GLY A 41 -14.46 -15.49 9.80
C GLY A 41 -15.55 -14.53 9.32
N ARG A 42 -15.24 -13.26 9.03
CA ARG A 42 -16.16 -12.36 8.33
C ARG A 42 -15.89 -12.34 6.83
N GLU A 43 -16.94 -12.24 6.04
CA GLU A 43 -16.84 -12.10 4.58
C GLU A 43 -16.63 -10.64 4.16
N GLU A 44 -17.35 -9.72 4.79
CA GLU A 44 -17.32 -8.29 4.49
C GLU A 44 -15.94 -7.67 4.76
N PHE A 45 -15.43 -6.88 3.81
CA PHE A 45 -14.22 -6.09 3.99
C PHE A 45 -14.47 -4.92 4.95
N GLY A 46 -13.45 -4.55 5.73
CA GLY A 46 -13.50 -3.33 6.55
C GLY A 46 -13.36 -2.05 5.73
N THR A 47 -13.48 -0.90 6.41
CA THR A 47 -13.30 0.42 5.80
C THR A 47 -11.89 0.59 5.24
N ARG A 48 -11.80 1.13 4.02
CA ARG A 48 -10.54 1.36 3.30
C ARG A 48 -9.93 2.71 3.64
N SER A 49 -8.63 2.73 3.95
CA SER A 49 -7.78 3.92 3.83
C SER A 49 -6.95 3.83 2.54
N GLU A 50 -6.61 4.98 1.97
CA GLU A 50 -5.72 5.07 0.82
C GLU A 50 -4.50 5.92 1.18
N THR A 51 -3.29 5.39 0.96
CA THR A 51 -2.03 6.13 1.14
C THR A 51 -1.45 6.49 -0.23
N LYS A 52 -1.30 7.79 -0.47
CA LYS A 52 -0.76 8.38 -1.70
C LYS A 52 0.73 8.71 -1.58
N ASN A 53 1.34 9.02 -2.73
CA ASN A 53 2.73 9.47 -2.87
C ASN A 53 3.77 8.46 -2.38
N VAL A 54 3.57 7.19 -2.75
CA VAL A 54 4.45 6.10 -2.36
C VAL A 54 5.48 5.84 -3.47
N ASN A 55 6.64 6.48 -3.34
CA ASN A 55 7.56 6.70 -4.47
C ASN A 55 8.69 5.67 -4.61
N SER A 56 8.74 4.63 -3.77
CA SER A 56 9.72 3.55 -3.89
C SER A 56 9.15 2.21 -3.44
N LEU A 57 9.77 1.11 -3.86
CA LEU A 57 9.43 -0.25 -3.39
C LEU A 57 9.51 -0.38 -1.86
N ARG A 58 10.49 0.30 -1.24
CA ARG A 58 10.63 0.36 0.22
C ARG A 58 9.47 1.13 0.85
N SER A 59 9.07 2.23 0.23
CA SER A 59 7.96 3.08 0.68
C SER A 59 6.63 2.34 0.59
N VAL A 60 6.41 1.51 -0.44
CA VAL A 60 5.24 0.60 -0.55
C VAL A 60 5.17 -0.33 0.64
N GLU A 61 6.28 -0.97 0.98
CA GLU A 61 6.33 -1.88 2.11
C GLU A 61 6.05 -1.17 3.45
N ARG A 62 6.69 -0.01 3.66
CA ARG A 62 6.54 0.80 4.88
C ARG A 62 5.11 1.32 5.03
N ALA A 63 4.53 1.88 3.96
CA ALA A 63 3.17 2.40 3.95
C ALA A 63 2.15 1.29 4.28
N ALA A 64 2.26 0.13 3.62
CA ALA A 64 1.39 -1.00 3.89
C ALA A 64 1.54 -1.49 5.35
N ARG A 65 2.78 -1.68 5.82
CA ARG A 65 3.04 -2.15 7.20
C ARG A 65 2.49 -1.19 8.24
N TYR A 66 2.70 0.11 8.04
CA TYR A 66 2.20 1.15 8.93
C TYR A 66 0.67 1.15 8.97
N GLU A 67 -0.01 1.14 7.82
CA GLU A 67 -1.47 1.15 7.79
C GLU A 67 -2.08 -0.13 8.38
N VAL A 68 -1.44 -1.30 8.21
CA VAL A 68 -1.83 -2.53 8.93
C VAL A 68 -1.78 -2.30 10.45
N GLN A 69 -0.65 -1.80 10.96
CA GLN A 69 -0.46 -1.58 12.40
C GLN A 69 -1.43 -0.54 12.95
N ARG A 70 -1.64 0.56 12.22
CA ARG A 70 -2.58 1.62 12.59
C ARG A 70 -4.01 1.09 12.64
N HIS A 71 -4.46 0.39 11.59
CA HIS A 71 -5.80 -0.17 11.57
C HIS A 71 -5.99 -1.18 12.71
N ALA A 72 -5.00 -2.05 12.93
CA ALA A 72 -5.04 -3.03 14.01
C ALA A 72 -5.14 -2.36 15.38
N ALA A 73 -4.37 -1.30 15.64
CA ALA A 73 -4.39 -0.57 16.90
C ALA A 73 -5.77 0.09 17.16
N VAL A 74 -6.31 0.81 16.17
CA VAL A 74 -7.62 1.49 16.29
C VAL A 74 -8.74 0.48 16.52
N LEU A 75 -8.77 -0.60 15.73
CA LEU A 75 -9.80 -1.64 15.87
C LEU A 75 -9.68 -2.39 17.20
N SER A 76 -8.46 -2.65 17.67
CA SER A 76 -8.24 -3.34 18.96
C SER A 76 -8.62 -2.48 20.17
N SER A 77 -8.58 -1.15 20.05
CA SER A 77 -9.06 -0.23 21.09
C SER A 77 -10.57 0.03 21.01
N GLY A 78 -11.31 -0.71 20.18
CA GLY A 78 -12.76 -0.52 19.98
C GLY A 78 -13.14 0.69 19.12
N GLY A 79 -12.17 1.34 18.48
CA GLY A 79 -12.40 2.42 17.54
C GLY A 79 -12.83 1.92 16.17
N THR A 80 -13.14 2.86 15.28
CA THR A 80 -13.55 2.58 13.91
C THR A 80 -12.60 3.26 12.92
N ILE A 81 -12.36 2.58 11.79
CA ILE A 81 -11.61 3.17 10.67
C ILE A 81 -12.56 4.05 9.86
N VAL A 82 -12.14 5.29 9.62
CA VAL A 82 -12.80 6.20 8.69
C VAL A 82 -12.19 6.05 7.29
N GLN A 83 -12.99 6.28 6.26
CA GLN A 83 -12.48 6.33 4.90
C GLN A 83 -11.75 7.64 4.69
N GLU A 84 -10.45 7.55 4.41
CA GLU A 84 -9.57 8.72 4.30
C GLU A 84 -8.45 8.48 3.28
N THR A 85 -7.99 9.58 2.68
CA THR A 85 -6.77 9.61 1.88
C THR A 85 -5.65 10.22 2.73
N ARG A 86 -4.55 9.49 2.86
CA ARG A 86 -3.39 9.82 3.68
C ARG A 86 -2.17 10.00 2.77
N HIS A 87 -1.18 10.75 3.25
CA HIS A 87 0.07 10.97 2.55
C HIS A 87 1.19 10.21 3.25
N PHE A 88 2.00 9.47 2.49
CA PHE A 88 3.21 8.86 3.04
C PHE A 88 4.30 9.92 3.18
N HIS A 89 4.85 10.04 4.39
CA HIS A 89 6.03 10.86 4.67
C HIS A 89 7.21 9.91 4.92
N GLU A 90 8.32 10.13 4.22
CA GLU A 90 9.48 9.22 4.25
C GLU A 90 10.41 9.40 5.44
N GLU A 91 10.32 10.56 6.12
CA GLU A 91 11.08 10.93 7.33
C GLU A 91 10.80 10.02 8.53
#